data_AF-A0A852ZNS1-F1
#
_entry.id   AF-A0A852ZNS1-F1
#
_cell.length_a   1.000
_cell.length_b   1.000
_cell.length_c   1.000
_cell.angle_alpha   90.00
_cell.angle_beta   90.00
_cell.angle_gamma   90.00
#
_symmetry.space_group_name_H-M   'P 1'
#
loop_
_entity.id
_entity.type
_entity.pdbx_description
1 polymer ?
#
loop_
_entity_poly.entity_id
_entity_poly.type
_entity_poly.pdbx_seq_one_letter_code
_entity_poly.pdbx_strand_id
1 'polypeptide(L)'
;MTIAQQRSILEKVARGEISAEDAERELAALDPGQRPGQTNPAPIPPPPPAGLEPVDPAEPVEPVEPAEPAEPAEPAEPVEPVGGRTASETLTVHVSLNAAGTIEVAGDREADDVWFEGPYRGSIERDGDNVHVEGQVGDDTLLVVPANAQLHLELNGGDALVRGLRGSFHGNFNVGDVRLETELTEGTSHIEANAGNVTVVLAPDSDVRVVVRCPAEYDMDQLLEKAGRGEYVLGKGTAHLDIDGNLAEVSVKVG
;
A
#
# COMPACT_ATOMS: atom_id res chain seq x y z
N MET A 1 12.85 33.69 24.04
CA MET A 1 14.25 33.53 24.49
C MET A 1 15.14 33.44 23.25
N THR A 2 16.25 34.19 23.14
CA THR A 2 17.16 34.04 21.99
C THR A 2 18.25 33.02 22.31
N ILE A 3 18.37 31.99 21.46
CA ILE A 3 19.33 30.87 21.57
C ILE A 3 20.77 31.35 21.80
N ALA A 4 21.11 32.57 21.36
CA ALA A 4 22.41 33.19 21.54
C ALA A 4 22.79 33.45 23.02
N GLN A 5 21.84 33.82 23.89
CA GLN A 5 22.14 34.14 25.29
C GLN A 5 22.39 32.88 26.12
N GLN A 6 21.62 31.81 25.86
CA GLN A 6 21.75 30.53 26.55
C GLN A 6 23.08 29.83 26.20
N ARG A 7 23.50 29.94 24.93
CA ARG A 7 24.78 29.38 24.45
C ARG A 7 26.00 30.07 25.08
N SER A 8 25.91 31.39 25.30
CA SER A 8 26.99 32.16 25.94
C SER A 8 27.22 31.76 27.41
N ILE A 9 26.18 31.36 28.14
CA ILE A 9 26.30 30.91 29.53
C ILE A 9 26.91 29.50 29.59
N LEU A 10 26.50 28.59 28.69
CA LEU A 10 27.09 27.25 28.58
C LEU A 10 28.59 27.29 28.23
N GLU A 11 29.02 28.23 27.40
CA GLU A 11 30.43 28.41 27.04
C GLU A 11 31.31 28.91 28.21
N LYS A 12 30.73 29.60 29.19
CA LYS A 12 31.45 30.02 30.40
C LYS A 12 31.63 28.87 31.40
N VAL A 13 30.64 27.97 31.50
CA VAL A 13 30.74 26.72 32.28
C VAL A 13 31.81 25.80 31.71
N ALA A 14 31.84 25.64 30.39
CA ALA A 14 32.83 24.79 29.71
C ALA A 14 34.28 25.29 29.89
N ARG A 15 34.45 26.61 30.07
CA ARG A 15 35.75 27.24 30.40
C ARG A 15 36.07 27.28 31.90
N GLY A 16 35.16 26.81 32.75
CA GLY A 16 35.32 26.80 34.21
C GLY A 16 35.26 28.19 34.86
N GLU A 17 34.77 29.20 34.14
CA GLU A 17 34.68 30.59 34.62
C GLU A 17 33.54 30.77 35.63
N ILE A 18 32.51 29.91 35.54
CA ILE A 18 31.38 29.85 36.47
C ILE A 18 31.08 28.38 36.80
N SER A 19 30.59 28.14 38.02
CA SER A 19 30.15 26.80 38.43
C SER A 19 28.84 26.41 37.74
N ALA A 20 28.55 25.11 37.68
CA ALA A 20 27.28 24.63 37.14
C ALA A 20 26.07 25.20 37.91
N GLU A 21 26.19 25.34 39.22
CA GLU A 21 25.14 25.91 40.09
C GLU A 21 24.94 27.42 39.85
N ASP A 22 26.01 28.16 39.56
CA ASP A 22 25.92 29.59 39.23
C ASP A 22 25.34 29.82 37.82
N ALA A 23 25.66 28.94 36.88
CA ALA A 23 25.08 28.98 35.53
C ALA A 23 23.57 28.72 35.55
N GLU A 24 23.10 27.77 36.35
CA GLU A 24 21.68 27.51 36.55
C GLU A 24 20.93 28.73 37.11
N ARG A 25 21.56 29.50 38.01
CA ARG A 25 21.00 30.76 38.51
C ARG A 25 20.93 31.87 37.46
N GLU A 26 21.95 32.02 36.63
CA GLU A 26 21.91 33.00 35.52
C GLU A 26 20.87 32.61 34.45
N LEU A 27 20.75 31.32 34.12
CA LEU A 27 19.70 30.83 33.24
C LEU A 27 18.29 31.05 33.83
N ALA A 28 18.12 30.81 35.13
CA ALA A 28 16.84 31.02 35.83
C ALA A 28 16.46 32.49 35.98
N ALA A 29 17.43 33.41 36.05
CA ALA A 29 17.19 34.85 36.08
C ALA A 29 16.71 35.43 34.73
N LEU A 30 16.98 34.71 33.63
CA LEU A 30 16.57 35.09 32.28
C LEU A 30 15.17 34.60 31.89
N ASP A 31 14.54 33.74 32.71
CA ASP A 31 13.15 33.30 32.56
C ASP A 31 12.32 33.65 33.83
N PRO A 32 11.63 34.80 33.87
CA PRO A 32 10.88 35.24 35.04
C PRO A 32 9.64 34.37 35.36
N GLY A 33 9.34 33.36 34.54
CA GLY A 33 8.15 32.52 34.66
C GLY A 33 8.24 31.35 35.64
N GLN A 34 9.42 30.94 36.08
CA GLN A 34 9.57 29.75 36.94
C GLN A 34 10.40 30.03 38.19
N ARG A 35 9.74 30.64 39.19
CA ARG A 35 10.23 30.60 40.58
C ARG A 35 9.82 29.28 41.23
N PRO A 36 10.76 28.45 41.73
CA PRO A 36 10.41 27.30 42.56
C PRO A 36 9.95 27.83 43.92
N GLY A 37 8.65 27.78 44.18
CA GLY A 37 8.06 28.23 45.45
C GLY A 37 6.69 28.91 45.37
N GLN A 38 6.15 29.21 44.18
CA GLN A 38 4.74 29.59 44.05
C GLN A 38 3.89 28.33 43.86
N THR A 39 3.55 27.67 44.97
CA THR A 39 2.42 26.75 44.97
C THR A 39 1.14 27.59 44.96
N ASN A 40 0.53 27.70 43.80
CA ASN A 40 -0.87 28.09 43.72
C ASN A 40 -1.65 26.97 44.44
N PRO A 41 -2.42 27.22 45.52
CA PRO A 41 -3.19 26.15 46.11
C PRO A 41 -4.13 25.60 45.04
N ALA A 42 -4.10 24.29 44.81
CA ALA A 42 -5.08 23.64 43.96
C ALA A 42 -6.48 24.04 44.45
N PRO A 43 -7.43 24.33 43.56
CA PRO A 43 -8.80 24.63 43.98
C PRO A 43 -9.31 23.47 44.84
N ILE A 44 -9.81 23.78 46.02
CA ILE A 44 -10.39 22.80 46.94
C ILE A 44 -11.52 22.09 46.16
N PRO A 45 -11.48 20.75 46.01
CA PRO A 45 -12.56 20.05 45.33
C PRO A 45 -13.87 20.30 46.09
N PRO A 46 -15.00 20.54 45.38
CA PRO A 46 -16.28 20.70 46.04
C PRO A 46 -16.61 19.44 46.86
N PRO A 47 -17.37 19.56 47.96
CA PRO A 47 -17.81 18.39 48.71
C PRO A 47 -18.55 17.43 47.77
N PRO A 48 -18.41 16.10 47.98
CA PRO A 48 -19.14 15.14 47.17
C PRO A 48 -20.65 15.45 47.26
N PRO A 49 -21.39 15.38 46.14
CA PRO A 49 -22.82 15.58 46.19
C PRO A 49 -23.42 14.58 47.18
N ALA A 50 -24.28 15.06 48.08
CA ALA A 50 -25.12 14.17 48.87
C ALA A 50 -25.85 13.25 47.88
N GLY A 51 -25.61 11.94 48.01
CA GLY A 51 -26.17 10.95 47.09
C GLY A 51 -27.68 11.13 47.05
N LEU A 52 -28.21 11.42 45.86
CA LEU A 52 -29.63 11.28 45.60
C LEU A 52 -29.90 9.78 45.61
N GLU A 53 -30.86 9.35 46.43
CA GLU A 53 -31.35 7.98 46.37
C GLU A 53 -31.81 7.71 44.93
N PRO A 54 -31.41 6.57 44.33
CA PRO A 54 -31.82 6.24 42.97
C PRO A 54 -33.34 6.13 42.94
N VAL A 55 -33.97 6.97 42.12
CA VAL A 55 -35.38 6.78 41.78
C VAL A 55 -35.51 5.48 40.99
N ASP A 56 -36.41 4.61 41.43
CA ASP A 56 -36.71 3.36 40.73
C ASP A 56 -37.04 3.66 39.26
N PRO A 57 -36.43 2.93 38.30
CA PRO A 57 -36.74 3.12 36.88
C PRO A 57 -38.20 2.78 36.64
N ALA A 58 -38.88 3.61 35.84
CA ALA A 58 -40.22 3.29 35.37
C ALA A 58 -40.18 1.97 34.59
N GLU A 59 -41.21 1.13 34.77
CA GLU A 59 -41.30 -0.15 34.05
C GLU A 59 -41.24 0.09 32.53
N PRO A 60 -40.49 -0.73 31.79
CA PRO A 60 -40.39 -0.60 30.34
C PRO A 60 -41.77 -0.86 29.72
N VAL A 61 -42.21 0.07 28.88
CA VAL A 61 -43.37 -0.13 28.00
C VAL A 61 -43.07 -1.28 27.05
N GLU A 62 -44.02 -2.20 26.90
CA GLU A 62 -43.88 -3.33 25.98
C GLU A 62 -43.65 -2.84 24.54
N PRO A 63 -42.72 -3.46 23.80
CA PRO A 63 -42.46 -3.11 22.42
C PRO A 63 -43.69 -3.46 21.57
N VAL A 64 -44.10 -2.51 20.73
CA VAL A 64 -45.12 -2.75 19.72
C VAL A 64 -44.54 -3.71 18.67
N GLU A 65 -45.28 -4.76 18.33
CA GLU A 65 -44.85 -5.73 17.30
C GLU A 65 -44.59 -5.01 15.96
N PRO A 66 -43.48 -5.33 15.27
CA PRO A 66 -43.20 -4.76 13.97
C PRO A 66 -44.25 -5.24 12.95
N ALA A 67 -44.69 -4.32 12.10
CA ALA A 67 -45.54 -4.67 10.96
C ALA A 67 -44.79 -5.64 10.04
N GLU A 68 -45.50 -6.62 9.48
CA GLU A 68 -44.93 -7.57 8.53
C GLU A 68 -44.38 -6.82 7.31
N PRO A 69 -43.18 -7.20 6.80
CA PRO A 69 -42.62 -6.60 5.61
C PRO A 69 -43.48 -6.92 4.40
N ALA A 70 -43.68 -5.91 3.53
CA ALA A 70 -44.32 -6.13 2.25
C ALA A 70 -43.50 -7.12 1.40
N GLU A 71 -44.19 -7.99 0.67
CA GLU A 71 -43.54 -8.92 -0.25
C GLU A 71 -42.72 -8.15 -1.30
N PRO A 72 -41.50 -8.61 -1.62
CA PRO A 72 -40.67 -7.99 -2.64
C PRO A 72 -41.34 -8.13 -4.01
N ALA A 73 -41.33 -7.04 -4.78
CA ALA A 73 -41.77 -7.08 -6.17
C ALA A 73 -40.88 -8.06 -6.96
N GLU A 74 -41.49 -8.80 -7.90
CA GLU A 74 -40.74 -9.67 -8.79
C GLU A 74 -39.70 -8.88 -9.59
N PRO A 75 -38.46 -9.40 -9.74
CA PRO A 75 -37.41 -8.73 -10.48
C PRO A 75 -37.83 -8.59 -11.95
N ALA A 76 -37.62 -7.40 -12.51
CA ALA A 76 -37.77 -7.19 -13.95
C ALA A 76 -36.81 -8.12 -14.71
N GLU A 77 -37.27 -8.68 -15.83
CA GLU A 77 -36.42 -9.47 -16.71
C GLU A 77 -35.19 -8.65 -17.15
N PRO A 78 -33.98 -9.24 -17.17
CA PRO A 78 -32.78 -8.53 -17.55
C PRO A 78 -32.92 -8.02 -18.99
N VAL A 79 -32.72 -6.72 -19.16
CA VAL A 79 -32.55 -6.12 -20.48
C VAL A 79 -31.27 -6.67 -21.11
N GLU A 80 -31.40 -7.26 -22.31
CA GLU A 80 -30.23 -7.70 -23.08
C GLU A 80 -29.25 -6.52 -23.27
N PRO A 81 -27.95 -6.71 -23.06
CA PRO A 81 -26.97 -5.63 -23.20
C PRO A 81 -26.98 -5.10 -24.64
N VAL A 82 -27.28 -3.81 -24.79
CA VAL A 82 -27.11 -3.07 -26.04
C VAL A 82 -25.62 -2.88 -26.33
N GLY A 83 -25.01 -3.91 -26.88
CA GLY A 83 -23.60 -3.86 -27.30
C GLY A 83 -22.98 -5.23 -27.34
N GLY A 84 -23.18 -5.95 -28.45
CA GLY A 84 -22.28 -7.04 -28.81
C GLY A 84 -20.88 -6.48 -29.03
N ARG A 85 -20.02 -6.54 -28.00
CA ARG A 85 -18.58 -6.35 -28.16
C ARG A 85 -18.00 -7.63 -28.73
N THR A 86 -18.01 -7.73 -30.05
CA THR A 86 -17.25 -8.74 -30.78
C THR A 86 -15.77 -8.37 -30.76
N ALA A 87 -14.97 -9.19 -30.07
CA ALA A 87 -13.52 -9.39 -30.22
C ALA A 87 -12.57 -8.22 -29.87
N SER A 88 -11.71 -8.45 -28.87
CA SER A 88 -10.32 -7.94 -28.81
C SER A 88 -10.11 -6.44 -28.57
N GLU A 89 -10.67 -5.90 -27.49
CA GLU A 89 -10.15 -4.64 -26.92
C GLU A 89 -9.61 -4.97 -25.52
N THR A 90 -8.29 -5.05 -25.41
CA THR A 90 -7.62 -5.28 -24.13
C THR A 90 -7.70 -4.00 -23.30
N LEU A 91 -8.25 -4.09 -22.08
CA LEU A 91 -8.27 -2.96 -21.16
C LEU A 91 -6.83 -2.58 -20.77
N THR A 92 -6.49 -1.30 -20.90
CA THR A 92 -5.23 -0.75 -20.40
C THR A 92 -5.48 -0.13 -19.03
N VAL A 93 -4.77 -0.61 -18.01
CA VAL A 93 -4.95 -0.15 -16.62
C VAL A 93 -3.66 0.48 -16.15
N HIS A 94 -3.69 1.79 -15.93
CA HIS A 94 -2.61 2.56 -15.32
C HIS A 94 -2.92 2.76 -13.85
N VAL A 95 -2.00 2.33 -12.98
CA VAL A 95 -2.17 2.34 -11.54
C VAL A 95 -0.97 3.02 -10.93
N SER A 96 -1.18 4.12 -10.20
CA SER A 96 -0.13 4.82 -9.47
C SER A 96 -0.54 4.96 -8.01
N LEU A 97 0.10 4.18 -7.14
CA LEU A 97 -0.29 4.04 -5.75
C LEU A 97 0.86 4.34 -4.81
N ASN A 98 0.53 4.92 -3.66
CA ASN A 98 1.41 4.96 -2.50
C ASN A 98 0.91 3.92 -1.49
N ALA A 99 1.72 2.93 -1.15
CA ALA A 99 1.34 1.88 -0.21
C ALA A 99 2.10 2.00 1.11
N ALA A 100 1.36 1.85 2.21
CA ALA A 100 1.94 1.77 3.55
C ALA A 100 2.33 0.33 3.94
N GLY A 101 1.93 -0.67 3.15
CA GLY A 101 2.30 -2.08 3.29
C GLY A 101 1.89 -2.88 2.05
N THR A 102 1.52 -4.15 2.21
CA THR A 102 1.34 -5.04 1.06
C THR A 102 0.05 -4.75 0.28
N ILE A 103 0.17 -4.60 -1.03
CA ILE A 103 -0.95 -4.62 -1.98
C ILE A 103 -0.97 -5.95 -2.74
N GLU A 104 -2.15 -6.55 -2.83
CA GLU A 104 -2.42 -7.65 -3.76
C GLU A 104 -3.11 -7.10 -5.01
N VAL A 105 -2.64 -7.53 -6.18
CA VAL A 105 -3.28 -7.26 -7.47
C VAL A 105 -3.69 -8.60 -8.07
N ALA A 106 -4.99 -8.82 -8.24
CA ALA A 106 -5.54 -10.04 -8.80
C ALA A 106 -6.10 -9.79 -10.20
N GLY A 107 -5.57 -10.54 -11.17
CA GLY A 107 -6.14 -10.71 -12.50
C GLY A 107 -7.30 -11.71 -12.44
N ASP A 108 -8.53 -11.22 -12.60
CA ASP A 108 -9.74 -12.03 -12.58
C ASP A 108 -10.32 -12.20 -14.00
N ARG A 109 -10.67 -13.43 -14.37
CA ARG A 109 -11.22 -13.78 -15.68
C ARG A 109 -12.68 -13.38 -15.83
N GLU A 110 -13.39 -13.21 -14.72
CA GLU A 110 -14.78 -12.80 -14.68
C GLU A 110 -14.93 -11.27 -14.55
N ALA A 111 -13.87 -10.58 -14.16
CA ALA A 111 -13.83 -9.12 -14.07
C ALA A 111 -13.87 -8.46 -15.46
N ASP A 112 -14.80 -7.52 -15.61
CA ASP A 112 -14.97 -6.64 -16.78
C ASP A 112 -14.56 -5.19 -16.50
N ASP A 113 -14.24 -4.86 -15.24
CA ASP A 113 -13.73 -3.56 -14.82
C ASP A 113 -12.72 -3.70 -13.65
N VAL A 114 -12.26 -2.57 -13.14
CA VAL A 114 -11.27 -2.45 -12.06
C VAL A 114 -11.94 -1.96 -10.77
N TRP A 115 -11.66 -2.62 -9.64
CA TRP A 115 -12.13 -2.18 -8.33
C TRP A 115 -11.14 -2.57 -7.22
N PHE A 116 -11.39 -2.03 -6.02
CA PHE A 116 -10.63 -2.35 -4.82
C PHE A 116 -11.50 -3.01 -3.78
N GLU A 117 -10.89 -3.92 -3.02
CA GLU A 117 -11.36 -4.36 -1.72
C GLU A 117 -10.35 -3.91 -0.66
N GLY A 118 -10.84 -3.45 0.49
CA GLY A 118 -10.00 -2.94 1.57
C GLY A 118 -9.71 -1.43 1.51
N PRO A 119 -8.67 -0.97 2.23
CA PRO A 119 -8.43 0.45 2.47
C PRO A 119 -7.76 1.14 1.27
N TYR A 120 -8.59 1.69 0.39
CA TYR A 120 -8.16 2.55 -0.72
C TYR A 120 -8.73 3.96 -0.58
N ARG A 121 -7.89 4.97 -0.87
CA ARG A 121 -8.30 6.37 -0.97
C ARG A 121 -7.68 7.01 -2.21
N GLY A 122 -8.52 7.39 -3.16
CA GLY A 122 -8.04 7.98 -4.41
C GLY A 122 -9.15 8.17 -5.43
N SER A 123 -8.77 8.17 -6.69
CA SER A 123 -9.66 8.25 -7.85
C SER A 123 -9.40 7.11 -8.84
N ILE A 124 -10.49 6.58 -9.37
CA ILE A 124 -10.50 5.69 -10.53
C ILE A 124 -11.21 6.46 -11.63
N GLU A 125 -10.50 6.77 -12.71
CA GLU A 125 -11.00 7.48 -13.86
C GLU A 125 -10.99 6.54 -15.07
N ARG A 126 -12.09 6.49 -15.80
CA ARG A 126 -12.21 5.63 -17.00
C ARG A 126 -12.45 6.49 -18.23
N ASP A 127 -11.58 6.32 -19.22
CA ASP A 127 -11.69 6.91 -20.56
C ASP A 127 -11.66 5.80 -21.61
N GLY A 128 -12.85 5.31 -21.97
CA GLY A 128 -13.01 4.16 -22.87
C GLY A 128 -12.40 2.88 -22.27
N ASP A 129 -11.37 2.37 -22.93
CA ASP A 129 -10.63 1.16 -22.53
C ASP A 129 -9.37 1.47 -21.72
N ASN A 130 -9.17 2.74 -21.34
CA ASN A 130 -8.11 3.14 -20.43
C ASN A 130 -8.70 3.42 -19.06
N VAL A 131 -8.16 2.75 -18.04
CA VAL A 131 -8.49 3.00 -16.64
C VAL A 131 -7.27 3.59 -15.96
N HIS A 132 -7.43 4.74 -15.32
CA HIS A 132 -6.40 5.41 -14.56
C HIS A 132 -6.77 5.38 -13.07
N VAL A 133 -5.88 4.84 -12.27
CA VAL A 133 -6.05 4.66 -10.83
C VAL A 133 -4.95 5.42 -10.13
N GLU A 134 -5.32 6.36 -9.28
CA GLU A 134 -4.37 7.06 -8.41
C GLU A 134 -4.83 6.99 -6.97
N GLY A 135 -3.89 6.89 -6.02
CA GLY A 135 -4.26 7.02 -4.62
C GLY A 135 -3.26 6.49 -3.61
N GLN A 136 -3.80 6.24 -2.43
CA GLN A 136 -3.12 5.67 -1.28
C GLN A 136 -3.82 4.37 -0.88
N VAL A 137 -3.03 3.35 -0.59
CA VAL A 137 -3.52 2.05 -0.11
C VAL A 137 -2.92 1.72 1.25
N GLY A 138 -3.73 1.10 2.10
CA GLY A 138 -3.29 0.51 3.36
C GLY A 138 -2.95 -0.97 3.22
N ASP A 139 -2.63 -1.60 4.34
CA ASP A 139 -2.49 -3.06 4.43
C ASP A 139 -3.77 -3.78 3.99
N ASP A 140 -3.63 -5.03 3.54
CA ASP A 140 -4.74 -5.90 3.14
C ASP A 140 -5.63 -5.30 2.02
N THR A 141 -5.03 -4.50 1.14
CA THR A 141 -5.72 -3.97 -0.03
C THR A 141 -5.61 -4.94 -1.21
N LEU A 142 -6.74 -5.31 -1.80
CA LEU A 142 -6.82 -6.08 -3.03
C LEU A 142 -7.30 -5.17 -4.17
N LEU A 143 -6.50 -5.06 -5.22
CA LEU A 143 -6.89 -4.47 -6.49
C LEU A 143 -7.27 -5.59 -7.45
N VAL A 144 -8.52 -5.60 -7.91
CA VAL A 144 -8.97 -6.55 -8.93
C VAL A 144 -8.94 -5.87 -10.29
N VAL A 145 -8.31 -6.54 -11.26
CA VAL A 145 -8.25 -6.11 -12.67
C VAL A 145 -8.67 -7.27 -13.56
N PRO A 146 -9.18 -7.02 -14.79
CA PRO A 146 -9.41 -8.08 -15.75
C PRO A 146 -8.12 -8.85 -16.05
N ALA A 147 -8.17 -10.18 -16.06
CA ALA A 147 -6.98 -11.04 -16.17
C ALA A 147 -6.17 -10.79 -17.46
N ASN A 148 -6.83 -10.39 -18.54
CA ASN A 148 -6.18 -10.13 -19.82
C ASN A 148 -5.71 -8.68 -19.99
N ALA A 149 -5.90 -7.81 -19.00
CA ALA A 149 -5.57 -6.38 -19.09
C ALA A 149 -4.07 -6.14 -19.30
N GLN A 150 -3.74 -5.03 -19.97
CA GLN A 150 -2.39 -4.48 -19.97
C GLN A 150 -2.24 -3.64 -18.71
N LEU A 151 -1.49 -4.15 -17.72
CA LEU A 151 -1.35 -3.50 -16.42
C LEU A 151 -0.04 -2.72 -16.35
N HIS A 152 -0.14 -1.42 -16.15
CA HIS A 152 0.94 -0.53 -15.74
C HIS A 152 0.77 -0.23 -14.25
N LEU A 153 1.66 -0.77 -13.41
CA LEU A 153 1.61 -0.61 -11.96
C LEU A 153 2.83 0.17 -11.48
N GLU A 154 2.61 1.37 -10.98
CA GLU A 154 3.56 2.18 -10.25
C GLU A 154 3.25 2.11 -8.76
N LEU A 155 4.21 1.65 -7.97
CA LEU A 155 4.05 1.51 -6.53
C LEU A 155 5.17 2.25 -5.78
N ASN A 156 4.74 3.16 -4.90
CA ASN A 156 5.59 3.92 -4.02
C ASN A 156 5.43 3.43 -2.58
N GLY A 157 6.38 2.63 -2.10
CA GLY A 157 6.29 2.01 -0.77
C GLY A 157 5.50 0.71 -0.78
N GLY A 158 5.66 -0.09 0.28
CA GLY A 158 4.93 -1.34 0.46
C GLY A 158 5.38 -2.47 -0.45
N ASP A 159 4.92 -3.69 -0.16
CA ASP A 159 5.21 -4.86 -0.99
C ASP A 159 4.12 -5.05 -2.04
N ALA A 160 4.47 -5.63 -3.18
CA ALA A 160 3.51 -5.92 -4.23
C ALA A 160 3.39 -7.42 -4.46
N LEU A 161 2.17 -7.93 -4.46
CA LEU A 161 1.84 -9.27 -4.88
C LEU A 161 0.90 -9.22 -6.08
N VAL A 162 1.37 -9.59 -7.25
CA VAL A 162 0.55 -9.64 -8.48
C VAL A 162 0.28 -11.09 -8.83
N ARG A 163 -0.98 -11.46 -9.05
CA ARG A 163 -1.42 -12.83 -9.32
C ARG A 163 -2.47 -12.88 -10.42
N GLY A 164 -2.55 -13.99 -11.16
CA GLY A 164 -3.66 -14.27 -12.07
C GLY A 164 -3.70 -13.43 -13.35
N LEU A 165 -2.77 -12.49 -13.52
CA LEU A 165 -2.62 -11.70 -14.75
C LEU A 165 -2.05 -12.57 -15.87
N ARG A 166 -2.69 -12.46 -17.04
CA ARG A 166 -2.34 -13.12 -18.31
C ARG A 166 -2.00 -12.11 -19.41
N GLY A 167 -2.41 -10.85 -19.26
CA GLY A 167 -1.99 -9.76 -20.13
C GLY A 167 -0.57 -9.29 -19.83
N SER A 168 -0.12 -8.27 -20.56
CA SER A 168 1.21 -7.68 -20.35
C SER A 168 1.28 -6.92 -19.02
N PHE A 169 2.45 -6.99 -18.37
CA PHE A 169 2.69 -6.35 -17.10
C PHE A 169 3.87 -5.37 -17.19
N HIS A 170 3.67 -4.13 -16.78
CA HIS A 170 4.73 -3.16 -16.59
C HIS A 170 4.70 -2.68 -15.14
N GLY A 171 5.66 -3.11 -14.32
CA GLY A 171 5.77 -2.71 -12.93
C GLY A 171 6.93 -1.75 -12.70
N ASN A 172 6.68 -0.61 -12.08
CA ASN A 172 7.69 0.30 -11.54
C ASN A 172 7.56 0.37 -10.02
N PHE A 173 8.56 -0.14 -9.32
CA PHE A 173 8.53 -0.32 -7.87
C PHE A 173 9.66 0.45 -7.21
N ASN A 174 9.30 1.47 -6.43
CA ASN A 174 10.31 2.30 -5.79
C ASN A 174 10.85 1.69 -4.50
N VAL A 175 10.02 0.96 -3.75
CA VAL A 175 10.37 0.37 -2.45
C VAL A 175 9.50 -0.86 -2.22
N GLY A 176 10.09 -1.93 -1.69
CA GLY A 176 9.39 -3.13 -1.22
C GLY A 176 9.75 -4.38 -2.01
N ASP A 177 9.32 -5.53 -1.50
CA ASP A 177 9.48 -6.79 -2.22
C ASP A 177 8.35 -6.93 -3.26
N VAL A 178 8.72 -7.43 -4.43
CA VAL A 178 7.80 -7.65 -5.54
C VAL A 178 7.68 -9.13 -5.78
N ARG A 179 6.45 -9.63 -5.75
CA ARG A 179 6.12 -11.00 -6.11
C ARG A 179 5.12 -11.00 -7.26
N LEU A 180 5.52 -11.58 -8.38
CA LEU A 180 4.67 -11.74 -9.57
C LEU A 180 4.42 -13.22 -9.81
N GLU A 181 3.16 -13.65 -9.77
CA GLU A 181 2.73 -15.00 -10.11
C GLU A 181 1.85 -14.94 -11.37
N THR A 182 2.36 -15.44 -12.49
CA THR A 182 1.77 -15.17 -13.81
C THR A 182 2.00 -16.32 -14.80
N GLU A 183 1.15 -16.37 -15.80
CA GLU A 183 1.28 -17.23 -16.97
C GLU A 183 1.67 -16.35 -18.16
N LEU A 184 2.90 -16.50 -18.65
CA LEU A 184 3.43 -15.69 -19.76
C LEU A 184 3.62 -16.57 -20.99
N THR A 185 2.73 -16.45 -21.96
CA THR A 185 2.79 -17.19 -23.24
C THR A 185 3.01 -16.28 -24.43
N GLU A 186 2.67 -14.99 -24.31
CA GLU A 186 2.87 -13.98 -25.35
C GLU A 186 3.11 -12.59 -24.75
N GLY A 187 3.47 -11.64 -25.61
CA GLY A 187 3.67 -10.24 -25.23
C GLY A 187 5.00 -9.97 -24.53
N THR A 188 5.11 -8.75 -24.00
CA THR A 188 6.29 -8.26 -23.29
C THR A 188 5.86 -7.71 -21.94
N SER A 189 6.55 -8.16 -20.90
CA SER A 189 6.40 -7.68 -19.53
C SER A 189 7.73 -7.10 -19.04
N HIS A 190 7.64 -6.08 -18.20
CA HIS A 190 8.78 -5.38 -17.64
C HIS A 190 8.60 -5.17 -16.14
N ILE A 191 9.69 -5.34 -15.39
CA ILE A 191 9.78 -5.02 -13.96
C ILE A 191 10.99 -4.13 -13.79
N GLU A 192 10.75 -2.89 -13.37
CA GLU A 192 11.78 -1.97 -12.90
C GLU A 192 11.60 -1.80 -11.39
N ALA A 193 12.63 -2.13 -10.62
CA ALA A 193 12.54 -2.07 -9.16
C ALA A 193 13.82 -1.50 -8.53
N ASN A 194 13.65 -0.51 -7.65
CA ASN A 194 14.73 0.30 -7.10
C ASN A 194 15.26 -0.19 -5.74
N ALA A 195 14.48 -1.00 -5.02
CA ALA A 195 14.86 -1.59 -3.75
C ALA A 195 14.02 -2.84 -3.49
N GLY A 196 14.57 -3.80 -2.72
CA GLY A 196 13.89 -5.04 -2.37
C GLY A 196 14.30 -6.24 -3.24
N ASN A 197 13.54 -7.31 -3.09
CA ASN A 197 13.68 -8.56 -3.85
C ASN A 197 12.59 -8.66 -4.90
N VAL A 198 12.91 -9.22 -6.06
CA VAL A 198 11.92 -9.59 -7.07
C VAL A 198 11.82 -11.10 -7.13
N THR A 199 10.63 -11.62 -6.84
CA THR A 199 10.29 -13.03 -7.03
C THR A 199 9.27 -13.15 -8.15
N VAL A 200 9.60 -13.92 -9.18
CA VAL A 200 8.66 -14.27 -10.24
C VAL A 200 8.37 -15.76 -10.16
N VAL A 201 7.10 -16.13 -10.11
CA VAL A 201 6.62 -17.51 -10.21
C VAL A 201 5.87 -17.65 -11.52
N LEU A 202 6.47 -18.40 -12.44
CA LEU A 202 5.90 -18.68 -13.75
C LEU A 202 5.04 -19.95 -13.68
N ALA A 203 3.85 -19.88 -14.26
CA ALA A 203 3.04 -21.07 -14.46
C ALA A 203 3.80 -22.10 -15.31
N PRO A 204 3.68 -23.42 -15.05
CA PRO A 204 4.43 -24.46 -15.75
C PRO A 204 4.25 -24.51 -17.28
N ASP A 205 3.15 -23.97 -17.78
CA ASP A 205 2.79 -23.87 -19.20
C ASP A 205 3.23 -22.55 -19.85
N SER A 206 3.93 -21.68 -19.12
CA SER A 206 4.51 -20.45 -19.66
C SER A 206 5.57 -20.75 -20.75
N ASP A 207 5.62 -19.87 -21.75
CA ASP A 207 6.58 -19.90 -22.86
C ASP A 207 7.24 -18.50 -22.93
N VAL A 208 8.35 -18.31 -22.21
CA VAL A 208 8.89 -16.99 -21.91
C VAL A 208 10.41 -16.96 -21.89
N ARG A 209 10.97 -15.87 -22.43
CA ARG A 209 12.36 -15.48 -22.30
C ARG A 209 12.48 -14.43 -21.20
N VAL A 210 13.16 -14.80 -20.12
CA VAL A 210 13.46 -13.92 -18.99
C VAL A 210 14.85 -13.32 -19.17
N VAL A 211 14.94 -11.99 -19.11
CA VAL A 211 16.19 -11.24 -19.21
C VAL A 211 16.34 -10.37 -17.97
N VAL A 212 17.36 -10.66 -17.17
CA VAL A 212 17.71 -9.92 -15.96
C VAL A 212 18.93 -9.05 -16.25
N ARG A 213 18.79 -7.73 -16.05
CA ARG A 213 19.81 -6.72 -16.42
C ARG A 213 20.38 -5.95 -15.23
N CYS A 214 20.11 -6.40 -14.01
CA CYS A 214 20.59 -5.77 -12.78
C CYS A 214 21.79 -6.52 -12.17
N PRO A 215 22.61 -5.88 -11.32
CA PRO A 215 23.77 -6.50 -10.65
C PRO A 215 23.41 -7.42 -9.47
N ALA A 216 22.14 -7.80 -9.30
CA ALA A 216 21.63 -8.61 -8.20
C ALA A 216 22.16 -10.06 -8.19
N GLU A 217 21.95 -10.77 -7.07
CA GLU A 217 22.09 -12.23 -7.02
C GLU A 217 20.89 -12.90 -7.73
N TYR A 218 21.15 -13.97 -8.48
CA TYR A 218 20.14 -14.66 -9.29
C TYR A 218 19.87 -16.06 -8.72
N ASP A 219 18.63 -16.32 -8.33
CA ASP A 219 18.14 -17.63 -7.94
C ASP A 219 17.12 -18.16 -8.97
N MET A 220 17.60 -18.93 -9.94
CA MET A 220 16.81 -19.38 -11.08
C MET A 220 16.44 -20.85 -10.96
N ASP A 221 15.19 -21.18 -11.28
CA ASP A 221 14.70 -22.55 -11.35
C ASP A 221 15.55 -23.41 -12.30
N GLN A 222 15.64 -24.71 -12.01
CA GLN A 222 16.37 -25.66 -12.86
C GLN A 222 15.65 -25.92 -14.18
N LEU A 223 14.35 -25.64 -14.26
CA LEU A 223 13.56 -25.75 -15.48
C LEU A 223 13.84 -24.62 -16.49
N LEU A 224 14.49 -23.53 -16.05
CA LEU A 224 14.88 -22.43 -16.91
C LEU A 224 16.22 -22.72 -17.59
N GLU A 225 16.19 -22.84 -18.92
CA GLU A 225 17.40 -23.03 -19.72
C GLU A 225 18.18 -21.72 -19.82
N LYS A 226 19.42 -21.71 -19.34
CA LYS A 226 20.29 -20.53 -19.46
C LYS A 226 20.75 -20.34 -20.91
N ALA A 227 20.28 -19.29 -21.56
CA ALA A 227 20.62 -18.96 -22.95
C ALA A 227 21.77 -17.95 -23.06
N GLY A 228 22.00 -17.15 -22.02
CA GLY A 228 23.01 -16.09 -22.04
C GLY A 228 23.37 -15.55 -20.66
N ARG A 229 24.06 -14.41 -20.63
CA ARG A 229 24.34 -13.70 -19.38
C ARG A 229 23.07 -12.99 -18.93
N GLY A 230 22.50 -13.44 -17.81
CA GLY A 230 21.23 -12.91 -17.29
C GLY A 230 20.02 -13.32 -18.12
N GLU A 231 20.16 -14.23 -19.08
CA GLU A 231 19.10 -14.62 -20.00
C GLU A 231 18.75 -16.10 -19.83
N TYR A 232 17.47 -16.35 -19.62
CA TYR A 232 16.90 -17.65 -19.29
C TYR A 232 15.63 -17.87 -20.11
N VAL A 233 15.37 -19.11 -20.51
CA VAL A 233 14.23 -19.45 -21.37
C VAL A 233 13.46 -20.60 -20.75
N LEU A 234 12.14 -20.44 -20.70
CA LEU A 234 11.18 -21.51 -20.44
C LEU A 234 10.39 -21.75 -21.74
N GLY A 235 10.29 -23.00 -22.19
CA GLY A 235 9.64 -23.31 -23.46
C GLY A 235 10.44 -22.83 -24.68
N LYS A 236 9.81 -22.10 -25.60
CA LYS A 236 10.43 -21.55 -26.82
C LYS A 236 10.91 -20.10 -26.64
N GLY A 237 10.50 -19.44 -25.56
CA GLY A 237 10.69 -18.03 -25.30
C GLY A 237 9.84 -17.12 -26.21
N THR A 238 8.55 -17.40 -26.37
CA THR A 238 7.64 -16.56 -27.18
C THR A 238 7.27 -15.25 -26.50
N ALA A 239 7.01 -15.27 -25.20
CA ALA A 239 6.88 -14.06 -24.38
C ALA A 239 8.25 -13.53 -23.96
N HIS A 240 8.28 -12.25 -23.56
CA HIS A 240 9.46 -11.60 -23.03
C HIS A 240 9.19 -11.04 -21.64
N LEU A 241 10.08 -11.31 -20.69
CA LEU A 241 10.07 -10.70 -19.36
C LEU A 241 11.42 -10.04 -19.11
N ASP A 242 11.44 -8.73 -19.01
CA ASP A 242 12.63 -7.94 -18.70
C ASP A 242 12.59 -7.48 -17.24
N ILE A 243 13.63 -7.80 -16.47
CA ILE A 243 13.77 -7.41 -15.06
C ILE A 243 15.02 -6.54 -14.93
N ASP A 244 14.85 -5.30 -14.47
CA ASP A 244 15.92 -4.32 -14.31
C ASP A 244 15.77 -3.51 -13.01
N GLY A 245 16.83 -2.76 -12.67
CA GLY A 245 16.85 -1.85 -11.53
C GLY A 245 17.97 -2.14 -10.53
N ASN A 246 17.79 -1.67 -9.29
CA ASN A 246 18.77 -1.79 -8.20
C ASN A 246 18.26 -2.75 -7.12
N LEU A 247 18.30 -4.04 -7.48
CA LEU A 247 17.73 -5.12 -6.70
C LEU A 247 18.76 -5.82 -5.81
N ALA A 248 18.30 -6.36 -4.68
CA ALA A 248 19.13 -7.22 -3.84
C ALA A 248 19.22 -8.63 -4.43
N GLU A 249 18.06 -9.22 -4.73
CA GLU A 249 17.94 -10.57 -5.28
C GLU A 249 16.84 -10.61 -6.35
N VAL A 250 17.07 -11.43 -7.38
CA VAL A 250 16.05 -11.83 -8.36
C VAL A 250 15.90 -13.34 -8.33
N SER A 251 14.73 -13.80 -7.92
CA SER A 251 14.36 -15.21 -7.91
C SER A 251 13.29 -15.48 -8.97
N VAL A 252 13.52 -16.47 -9.83
CA VAL A 252 12.52 -16.90 -10.83
C VAL A 252 12.29 -18.40 -10.66
N LYS A 253 11.05 -18.76 -10.33
CA LYS A 253 10.60 -20.13 -10.05
C LYS A 253 9.54 -20.55 -11.06
N VAL A 254 9.39 -21.86 -11.23
CA VAL A 254 8.31 -22.44 -12.03
C VAL A 254 7.44 -23.28 -11.10
N GLY A 255 6.16 -22.93 -10.94
CA GLY A 255 5.29 -23.58 -9.94
C GLY A 255 3.88 -23.06 -9.88
#